data_AF-A0A4R4QFT0-F1
#
_entry.id   AF-A0A4R4QFT0-F1
#
_cell.length_a   1.000
_cell.length_b   1.000
_cell.length_c   1.000
_cell.angle_alpha   90.00
_cell.angle_beta   90.00
_cell.angle_gamma   90.00
#
_symmetry.space_group_name_H-M   'P 1'
#
loop_
_entity.id
_entity.type
_entity.pdbx_description
1 polymer ?
#
loop_
_entity_poly.entity_id
_entity_poly.type
_entity_poly.pdbx_seq_one_letter_code
_entity_poly.pdbx_strand_id
1 'polypeptide(L)'
;MTGRTTVDVLSLEDFHQRLADRLTQAEAAVRKLNTELQCRTPALGSFADATGNARRYTEIQASYAERVARLRRAVEAARAATHTVMTNYRTTEARNAANAADIAAALNGVDEALTAREGRSV
;
A
#
# COMPACT_ATOMS: atom_id res chain seq x y z
N MET A 1 13.55 -19.77 9.81
CA MET A 1 12.50 -18.76 10.09
C MET A 1 12.08 -17.94 8.86
N THR A 2 12.60 -18.25 7.66
CA THR A 2 12.42 -17.49 6.40
C THR A 2 11.07 -17.65 5.71
N GLY A 3 10.35 -18.76 5.96
CA GLY A 3 9.05 -19.02 5.35
C GLY A 3 7.94 -18.05 5.79
N ARG A 4 7.99 -17.55 7.02
CA ARG A 4 6.95 -16.65 7.57
C ARG A 4 7.08 -15.23 7.03
N THR A 5 8.31 -14.72 6.93
CA THR A 5 8.61 -13.39 6.38
C THR A 5 8.37 -13.31 4.87
N THR A 6 8.62 -14.39 4.12
CA THR A 6 8.35 -14.42 2.67
C THR A 6 6.85 -14.35 2.38
N VAL A 7 6.03 -15.07 3.16
CA VAL A 7 4.57 -15.06 3.06
C VAL A 7 3.99 -13.69 3.42
N ASP A 8 4.56 -13.00 4.43
CA ASP A 8 4.14 -11.65 4.81
C ASP A 8 4.43 -10.62 3.71
N VAL A 9 5.60 -10.69 3.04
CA VAL A 9 5.96 -9.77 1.94
C VAL A 9 5.04 -9.96 0.73
N LEU A 10 4.77 -11.22 0.32
CA LEU A 10 3.83 -11.52 -0.77
C LEU A 10 2.40 -11.03 -0.44
N SER A 11 1.97 -11.22 0.80
CA SER A 11 0.65 -10.75 1.25
C SER A 11 0.56 -9.22 1.25
N LEU A 12 1.64 -8.52 1.60
CA LEU A 12 1.73 -7.05 1.54
C LEU A 12 1.77 -6.53 0.10
N GLU A 13 2.43 -7.24 -0.82
CA GLU A 13 2.43 -6.92 -2.26
C GLU A 13 1.02 -7.03 -2.85
N ASP A 14 0.31 -8.12 -2.58
CA ASP A 14 -1.07 -8.32 -3.00
C ASP A 14 -2.00 -7.23 -2.42
N PHE A 15 -1.82 -6.91 -1.14
CA PHE A 15 -2.59 -5.83 -0.51
C PHE A 15 -2.28 -4.47 -1.14
N HIS A 16 -1.01 -4.19 -1.45
CA HIS A 16 -0.60 -2.97 -2.12
C HIS A 16 -1.22 -2.84 -3.53
N GLN A 17 -1.30 -3.93 -4.28
CA GLN A 17 -1.96 -3.94 -5.59
C GLN A 17 -3.46 -3.67 -5.48
N ARG A 18 -4.15 -4.33 -4.53
CA ARG A 18 -5.58 -4.07 -4.28
C ARG A 18 -5.85 -2.61 -3.89
N LEU A 19 -4.93 -1.98 -3.15
CA LEU A 19 -5.02 -0.54 -2.85
C LEU A 19 -4.87 0.33 -4.10
N ALA A 20 -4.05 -0.06 -5.08
CA ALA A 20 -3.90 0.67 -6.34
C ALA A 20 -5.19 0.61 -7.18
N ASP A 21 -5.83 -0.56 -7.27
CA ASP A 21 -7.13 -0.70 -7.93
C ASP A 21 -8.19 0.17 -7.24
N ARG A 22 -8.21 0.14 -5.90
CA ARG A 22 -9.18 0.92 -5.12
C ARG A 22 -8.95 2.42 -5.25
N LEU A 23 -7.69 2.85 -5.38
CA LEU A 23 -7.34 4.24 -5.66
C LEU A 23 -7.88 4.67 -7.02
N THR A 24 -7.66 3.86 -8.06
CA THR A 24 -8.18 4.13 -9.42
C THR A 24 -9.69 4.30 -9.42
N GLN A 25 -10.42 3.44 -8.69
CA GLN A 25 -11.87 3.54 -8.54
C GLN A 25 -12.29 4.82 -7.80
N ALA A 26 -11.60 5.17 -6.72
CA ALA A 26 -11.87 6.40 -5.97
C ALA A 26 -11.62 7.65 -6.85
N GLU A 27 -10.54 7.69 -7.61
CA GLU A 27 -10.26 8.76 -8.55
C GLU A 27 -11.32 8.88 -9.65
N ALA A 28 -11.78 7.76 -10.21
CA ALA A 28 -12.86 7.76 -11.20
C ALA A 28 -14.15 8.34 -10.61
N ALA A 29 -14.48 7.98 -9.36
CA ALA A 29 -15.63 8.55 -8.66
C ALA A 29 -15.48 10.05 -8.39
N VAL A 30 -14.29 10.52 -7.98
CA VAL A 30 -14.01 11.96 -7.83
C VAL A 30 -14.17 12.68 -9.17
N ARG A 31 -13.58 12.15 -10.25
CA ARG A 31 -13.69 12.74 -11.60
C ARG A 31 -15.15 12.86 -12.02
N LYS A 32 -15.95 11.82 -11.84
CA LYS A 32 -17.39 11.82 -12.16
C LYS A 32 -18.15 12.87 -11.35
N LEU A 33 -17.96 12.91 -10.03
CA LEU A 33 -18.65 13.85 -9.16
C LEU A 33 -18.24 15.30 -9.46
N ASN A 34 -16.96 15.56 -9.70
CA ASN A 34 -16.43 16.91 -9.86
C ASN A 34 -16.39 17.42 -11.30
N THR A 35 -16.54 16.57 -12.32
CA THR A 35 -16.40 17.00 -13.74
C THR A 35 -17.67 16.74 -14.52
N GLU A 36 -18.23 15.53 -14.39
CA GLU A 36 -19.40 15.14 -15.18
C GLU A 36 -20.71 15.63 -14.56
N LEU A 37 -20.76 15.68 -13.23
CA LEU A 37 -21.97 16.05 -12.47
C LEU A 37 -21.90 17.46 -11.86
N GLN A 38 -20.72 18.08 -11.88
CA GLN A 38 -20.56 19.44 -11.36
C GLN A 38 -21.38 20.43 -12.18
N CYS A 39 -22.10 21.31 -11.48
CA CYS A 39 -22.98 22.33 -12.07
C CYS A 39 -24.12 21.78 -12.95
N ARG A 40 -24.36 20.46 -12.94
CA ARG A 40 -25.51 19.84 -13.61
C ARG A 40 -26.65 19.66 -12.62
N THR A 41 -27.20 20.79 -12.18
CA THR A 41 -28.41 20.76 -11.37
C THR A 41 -29.54 20.15 -12.22
N PRO A 42 -30.26 19.12 -11.73
CA PRO A 42 -31.32 18.52 -12.50
C PRO A 42 -32.40 19.57 -12.80
N ALA A 43 -32.80 19.66 -14.08
CA ALA A 43 -33.82 20.59 -14.53
C ALA A 43 -35.22 20.06 -14.15
N LEU A 44 -35.59 20.22 -12.88
CA LEU A 44 -36.84 19.72 -12.31
C LEU A 44 -38.04 20.68 -12.51
N GLY A 45 -37.84 21.77 -13.26
CA GLY A 45 -38.82 22.85 -13.44
C GLY A 45 -38.64 24.01 -12.46
N SER A 46 -39.56 24.98 -12.47
CA SER A 46 -39.49 26.23 -11.69
C SER A 46 -40.40 26.27 -10.45
N PHE A 47 -41.14 25.20 -10.19
CA PHE A 47 -41.96 25.08 -8.97
C PHE A 47 -41.07 25.13 -7.72
N ALA A 48 -41.61 25.60 -6.59
CA ALA A 48 -40.86 25.72 -5.34
C ALA A 48 -40.24 24.38 -4.88
N ASP A 49 -40.96 23.27 -5.05
CA ASP A 49 -40.43 21.93 -4.74
C ASP A 49 -39.31 21.51 -5.69
N ALA A 50 -39.39 21.92 -6.97
CA ALA A 50 -38.37 21.64 -7.96
C ALA A 50 -37.06 22.36 -7.63
N THR A 51 -37.13 23.64 -7.27
CA THR A 51 -35.94 24.42 -6.85
C THR A 51 -35.39 23.91 -5.51
N GLY A 52 -36.25 23.52 -4.58
CA GLY A 52 -35.85 22.88 -3.32
C GLY A 52 -35.10 21.56 -3.52
N ASN A 53 -35.62 20.68 -4.39
CA ASN A 53 -34.98 19.39 -4.70
C ASN A 53 -33.70 19.54 -5.51
N ALA A 54 -33.65 20.49 -6.45
CA ALA A 54 -32.45 20.85 -7.19
C ALA A 54 -31.31 21.29 -6.25
N ARG A 55 -31.62 22.10 -5.22
CA ARG A 55 -30.66 22.52 -4.20
C ARG A 55 -30.18 21.34 -3.34
N ARG A 56 -31.10 20.50 -2.85
CA ARG A 56 -30.76 19.29 -2.07
C ARG A 56 -29.85 18.35 -2.85
N TYR A 57 -30.09 18.18 -4.15
CA TYR A 57 -29.22 17.38 -5.02
C TYR A 57 -27.79 17.90 -5.01
N THR A 58 -27.59 19.22 -5.17
CA THR A 58 -26.25 19.83 -5.14
C THR A 58 -25.57 19.65 -3.77
N GLU A 59 -26.30 19.83 -2.67
CA GLU A 59 -25.77 19.62 -1.32
C GLU A 59 -25.32 18.16 -1.10
N ILE A 60 -26.12 17.20 -1.56
CA ILE A 60 -25.79 15.77 -1.50
C ILE A 60 -24.57 15.47 -2.37
N GLN A 61 -24.53 15.99 -3.60
CA GLN A 61 -23.42 15.79 -4.54
C GLN A 61 -22.11 16.34 -3.96
N ALA A 62 -22.12 17.53 -3.36
CA ALA A 62 -20.97 18.10 -2.66
C ALA A 62 -20.52 17.22 -1.48
N SER A 63 -21.45 16.75 -0.65
CA SER A 63 -21.14 15.85 0.47
C SER A 63 -20.47 14.54 0.00
N TYR A 64 -20.97 13.93 -1.07
CA TYR A 64 -20.35 12.74 -1.63
C TYR A 64 -18.96 13.03 -2.22
N ALA A 65 -18.77 14.17 -2.90
CA ALA A 65 -17.47 14.56 -3.43
C ALA A 65 -16.42 14.66 -2.31
N GLU A 66 -16.76 15.28 -1.17
CA GLU A 66 -15.89 15.34 0.00
C GLU A 66 -15.56 13.96 0.59
N ARG A 67 -16.58 13.08 0.71
CA ARG A 67 -16.41 11.72 1.24
C ARG A 67 -15.47 10.90 0.36
N VAL A 68 -15.64 10.93 -0.95
CA VAL A 68 -14.77 10.22 -1.89
C VAL A 68 -13.35 10.84 -1.89
N ALA A 69 -13.23 12.16 -1.78
CA ALA A 69 -11.92 12.81 -1.66
C ALA A 69 -11.17 12.42 -0.38
N ARG A 70 -11.87 12.20 0.75
CA ARG A 70 -11.27 11.65 1.98
C ARG A 70 -10.85 10.20 1.80
N LEU A 71 -11.68 9.38 1.14
CA LEU A 71 -11.34 7.99 0.83
C LEU A 71 -10.08 7.89 -0.04
N ARG A 72 -9.97 8.70 -1.10
CA ARG A 72 -8.78 8.76 -1.96
C ARG A 72 -7.51 9.00 -1.14
N ARG A 73 -7.52 10.04 -0.29
CA ARG A 73 -6.40 10.39 0.59
C ARG A 73 -6.03 9.27 1.55
N ALA A 74 -7.02 8.58 2.13
CA ALA A 74 -6.78 7.46 3.03
C ALA A 74 -6.14 6.26 2.30
N VAL A 75 -6.60 5.94 1.09
CA VAL A 75 -6.03 4.87 0.26
C VAL A 75 -4.60 5.20 -0.18
N GLU A 76 -4.33 6.46 -0.55
CA GLU A 76 -2.97 6.93 -0.87
C GLU A 76 -2.02 6.79 0.34
N ALA A 77 -2.46 7.23 1.51
CA ALA A 77 -1.68 7.11 2.74
C ALA A 77 -1.40 5.65 3.10
N ALA A 78 -2.41 4.77 3.02
CA ALA A 78 -2.25 3.35 3.25
C ALA A 78 -1.25 2.73 2.27
N ARG A 79 -1.35 3.07 0.99
CA ARG A 79 -0.45 2.57 -0.07
C ARG A 79 1.00 2.99 0.18
N ALA A 80 1.22 4.25 0.56
CA ALA A 80 2.52 4.78 0.94
C ALA A 80 3.10 4.06 2.17
N ALA A 81 2.29 3.85 3.20
CA ALA A 81 2.69 3.12 4.40
C ALA A 81 3.07 1.66 4.08
N THR A 82 2.25 0.95 3.30
CA THR A 82 2.55 -0.42 2.86
C THR A 82 3.86 -0.49 2.06
N HIS A 83 4.10 0.46 1.15
CA HIS A 83 5.36 0.53 0.40
C HIS A 83 6.58 0.72 1.31
N THR A 84 6.48 1.61 2.30
CA THR A 84 7.54 1.83 3.30
C THR A 84 7.81 0.55 4.09
N VAL A 85 6.76 -0.13 4.54
CA VAL A 85 6.87 -1.40 5.26
C VAL A 85 7.59 -2.43 4.39
N MET A 86 7.12 -2.68 3.16
CA MET A 86 7.77 -3.61 2.22
C MET A 86 9.26 -3.27 1.99
N THR A 87 9.60 -1.99 1.85
CA THR A 87 10.99 -1.53 1.66
C THR A 87 11.86 -1.84 2.88
N ASN A 88 11.33 -1.59 4.09
CA ASN A 88 12.02 -1.91 5.33
C ASN A 88 12.23 -3.41 5.50
N TYR A 89 11.20 -4.22 5.20
CA TYR A 89 11.31 -5.68 5.24
C TYR A 89 12.39 -6.20 4.30
N ARG A 90 12.38 -5.78 3.02
CA ARG A 90 13.41 -6.19 2.05
C ARG A 90 14.82 -5.79 2.50
N THR A 91 14.98 -4.60 3.07
CA THR A 91 16.29 -4.12 3.55
C THR A 91 16.77 -4.88 4.78
N THR A 92 15.88 -5.19 5.73
CA THR A 92 16.21 -5.98 6.92
C THR A 92 16.59 -7.41 6.55
N GLU A 93 15.82 -8.06 5.67
CA GLU A 93 16.15 -9.41 5.19
C GLU A 93 17.47 -9.42 4.41
N ALA A 94 17.74 -8.42 3.56
CA ALA A 94 19.02 -8.31 2.85
C ALA A 94 20.21 -8.16 3.82
N ARG A 95 20.06 -7.37 4.89
CA ARG A 95 21.08 -7.23 5.94
C ARG A 95 21.28 -8.52 6.73
N ASN A 96 20.20 -9.20 7.09
CA ASN A 96 20.28 -10.47 7.81
C ASN A 96 20.94 -11.55 6.96
N ALA A 97 20.64 -11.60 5.65
CA ALA A 97 21.26 -12.53 4.72
C ALA A 97 22.77 -12.26 4.56
N ALA A 98 23.17 -10.98 4.44
CA ALA A 98 24.59 -10.59 4.39
C ALA A 98 25.32 -11.00 5.68
N ASN A 99 24.77 -10.64 6.85
CA ASN A 99 25.36 -11.03 8.14
C ASN A 99 25.44 -12.55 8.32
N ALA A 100 24.42 -13.31 7.88
CA ALA A 100 24.45 -14.76 7.96
C ALA A 100 25.53 -15.38 7.06
N ALA A 101 25.75 -14.81 5.86
CA ALA A 101 26.84 -15.21 4.99
C ALA A 101 28.21 -14.91 5.62
N ASP A 102 28.37 -13.74 6.24
CA ASP A 102 29.60 -13.37 6.95
C ASP A 102 29.87 -14.29 8.15
N ILE A 103 28.83 -14.63 8.92
CA ILE A 103 28.92 -15.59 10.03
C ILE A 103 29.27 -16.99 9.51
N ALA A 104 28.65 -17.45 8.42
CA ALA A 104 28.94 -18.75 7.83
C ALA A 104 30.38 -18.83 7.29
N ALA A 105 30.87 -17.76 6.66
CA ALA A 105 32.26 -17.67 6.21
C ALA A 105 33.25 -17.70 7.39
N ALA A 106 32.94 -16.96 8.46
CA ALA A 106 33.75 -16.98 9.68
C ALA A 106 33.76 -18.36 10.35
N LEU A 107 32.62 -19.06 10.39
CA LEU A 107 32.51 -20.40 10.97
C LEU A 107 33.21 -21.47 10.12
N ASN A 108 33.17 -21.39 8.79
CA ASN A 108 33.95 -22.29 7.93
C ASN A 108 35.46 -22.14 8.16
N GLY A 109 35.95 -20.91 8.37
CA GLY A 109 37.36 -20.69 8.70
C GLY A 109 37.77 -21.26 10.07
N VAL A 110 36.84 -21.35 11.03
CA VAL A 110 37.07 -22.02 12.32
C VAL A 110 37.13 -23.54 12.15
N ASP A 111 36.27 -24.11 11.31
CA ASP A 111 36.23 -25.55 11.02
C ASP A 111 37.48 -26.02 10.27
N GLU A 112 37.97 -25.22 9.31
CA GLU A 112 39.27 -25.42 8.66
C GLU A 112 40.44 -25.31 9.65
N ALA A 113 40.41 -24.36 10.58
CA ALA A 113 41.45 -24.20 11.59
C ALA A 113 41.48 -25.35 12.61
N LEU A 114 40.32 -25.92 12.95
CA LEU A 114 40.18 -27.07 13.85
C LEU A 114 40.64 -28.36 13.18
N THR A 115 40.23 -28.61 11.95
CA THR A 115 40.68 -29.79 11.16
C THR A 115 42.16 -29.73 10.78
N ALA A 116 42.72 -28.54 10.49
CA ALA A 116 44.15 -28.36 10.21
C ALA A 116 45.07 -28.57 11.43
N ARG A 117 44.50 -28.59 12.65
CA ARG A 117 45.23 -28.83 13.90
C ARG A 117 45.19 -30.29 14.33
N GLU A 118 44.16 -31.05 13.97
CA GLU A 118 44.12 -32.51 14.14
C GLU A 118 45.06 -33.26 13.17
N GLY A 119 45.34 -32.72 11.98
CA GLY A 119 46.32 -33.29 11.04
C GLY A 119 47.79 -33.10 11.44
N ARG A 120 48.07 -32.43 12.58
CA ARG A 120 49.41 -32.05 13.03
C ARG A 120 49.74 -32.67 14.39
N SER A 121 49.48 -33.97 14.50
CA SER A 121 50.02 -34.82 15.58
C SER A 121 50.80 -35.98 14.95
N VAL A 122 52.05 -35.70 14.56
CA VAL A 122 53.11 -36.68 14.32
C VAL A 122 54.40 -36.11 14.87
#